data_AF-A0A5N6JFB6-F1
#
_entry.id   AF-A0A5N6JFB6-F1
#
_cell.length_a   1.000
_cell.length_b   1.000
_cell.length_c   1.000
_cell.angle_alpha   90.00
_cell.angle_beta   90.00
_cell.angle_gamma   90.00
#
_symmetry.space_group_name_H-M   'P 1'
#
loop_
_entity.id
_entity.type
_entity.pdbx_description
1 polymer ?
#
loop_
_entity_poly.entity_id
_entity_poly.type
_entity_poly.pdbx_seq_one_letter_code
_entity_poly.pdbx_strand_id
1 'polypeptide(L)'
;MALLDAKNTFGFVAGSLAIDKCIEMAHTYGMGMVSVRNSDHYGMEATCVLRAIEQGFAYFAYMNASRAMPPWGGAEALLGTSPFAVGVPGGGGFRAGYVALCCGEGEDKEGCETGGVNC
;
A
#
# COMPACT_ATOMS: atom_id res chain seq x y z
N MET A 1 -7.71 15.79 6.80
CA MET A 1 -7.50 15.18 5.46
C MET A 1 -6.58 16.08 4.66
N ALA A 2 -5.68 15.51 3.85
CA ALA A 2 -4.75 16.26 3.01
C ALA A 2 -4.54 15.59 1.65
N LEU A 3 -4.16 16.37 0.64
CA LEU A 3 -3.75 15.90 -0.69
C LEU A 3 -2.29 16.29 -0.92
N LEU A 4 -1.44 15.32 -1.22
CA LEU A 4 -0.03 15.51 -1.54
C LEU A 4 0.17 15.35 -3.05
N ASP A 5 0.73 16.38 -3.70
CA ASP A 5 1.20 16.29 -5.09
C ASP A 5 2.70 15.99 -5.09
N ALA A 6 3.06 14.78 -5.52
CA ALA A 6 4.41 14.26 -5.48
C ALA A 6 5.27 14.70 -6.69
N LYS A 7 4.69 15.36 -7.69
CA LYS A 7 5.39 15.95 -8.84
C LYS A 7 6.36 14.98 -9.57
N ASN A 8 5.94 13.73 -9.75
CA ASN A 8 6.73 12.63 -10.31
C ASN A 8 8.06 12.40 -9.58
N THR A 9 8.02 12.44 -8.25
CA THR A 9 9.14 12.03 -7.40
C THR A 9 9.06 10.54 -7.06
N PHE A 10 10.16 10.01 -6.52
CA PHE A 10 10.24 8.65 -6.03
C PHE A 10 9.13 8.34 -5.03
N GLY A 11 8.36 7.28 -5.31
CA GLY A 11 7.20 6.89 -4.49
C GLY A 11 7.55 6.71 -3.02
N PHE A 12 8.72 6.13 -2.72
CA PHE A 12 9.20 5.96 -1.34
C PHE A 12 9.32 7.29 -0.57
N VAL A 13 9.79 8.35 -1.22
CA VAL A 13 9.93 9.69 -0.61
C VAL A 13 8.56 10.31 -0.38
N ALA A 14 7.70 10.28 -1.39
CA ALA A 14 6.36 10.82 -1.31
C ALA A 14 5.51 10.11 -0.24
N GLY A 15 5.57 8.79 -0.20
CA GLY A 15 4.83 7.98 0.76
C GLY A 15 5.35 8.11 2.18
N SER A 16 6.68 8.25 2.38
CA SER A 16 7.27 8.58 3.68
C SER A 16 6.75 9.92 4.23
N LEU A 17 6.70 10.95 3.37
CA LEU A 17 6.14 12.24 3.74
C LEU A 17 4.63 12.15 4.04
N ALA A 18 3.90 11.34 3.28
CA ALA A 18 2.47 11.14 3.46
C ALA A 18 2.14 10.46 4.80
N ILE A 19 2.87 9.39 5.18
CA ILE A 19 2.65 8.74 6.47
C ILE A 19 2.98 9.67 7.64
N ASP A 20 4.06 10.44 7.55
CA ASP A 20 4.44 11.38 8.61
C ASP A 20 3.36 12.44 8.85
N LYS A 21 2.81 13.01 7.78
CA LYS A 21 1.67 13.93 7.89
C LYS A 21 0.39 13.24 8.36
N CYS A 22 0.17 11.99 7.99
CA CYS A 22 -0.96 11.21 8.46
C CYS A 22 -0.91 11.02 9.99
N ILE A 23 0.26 10.64 10.52
CA ILE A 23 0.50 10.45 11.96
C ILE A 23 0.36 11.78 12.72
N GLU A 24 0.94 12.88 12.22
CA GLU A 24 0.80 14.22 12.81
C GLU A 24 -0.68 14.65 12.94
N MET A 25 -1.46 14.42 11.88
CA MET A 25 -2.91 14.66 11.91
C MET A 25 -3.62 13.73 12.88
N ALA A 26 -3.24 12.45 12.94
CA ALA A 26 -3.85 11.48 13.84
C ALA A 26 -3.61 11.85 15.33
N HIS A 27 -2.43 12.36 15.68
CA HIS A 27 -2.17 12.89 17.02
C HIS A 27 -3.03 14.11 17.37
N THR A 28 -3.34 14.95 16.39
CA THR A 28 -4.08 16.20 16.61
C THR A 28 -5.59 16.00 16.61
N TYR A 29 -6.11 15.16 15.72
CA TYR A 29 -7.54 15.01 15.43
C TYR A 29 -8.10 13.61 15.71
N GLY A 30 -7.26 12.65 16.12
CA GLY A 30 -7.62 11.24 16.33
C GLY A 30 -7.61 10.39 15.04
N MET A 31 -7.63 11.01 13.86
CA MET A 31 -7.48 10.32 12.57
C MET A 31 -6.78 11.21 11.54
N GLY A 32 -6.04 10.57 10.64
CA GLY A 32 -5.38 11.20 9.50
C GLY A 32 -5.74 10.48 8.20
N MET A 33 -5.86 11.23 7.11
CA MET A 33 -5.97 10.67 5.77
C MET A 33 -5.21 11.57 4.81
N VAL A 34 -4.27 10.98 4.05
CA VAL A 34 -3.48 11.66 3.03
C VAL A 34 -3.63 10.89 1.73
N SER A 35 -4.08 11.57 0.68
CA SER A 35 -4.05 11.03 -0.69
C SER A 35 -2.82 11.56 -1.41
N VAL A 36 -2.11 10.70 -2.14
CA VAL A 36 -0.92 11.08 -2.92
C VAL A 36 -1.24 10.95 -4.40
N ARG A 37 -0.82 11.93 -5.21
CA ARG A 37 -0.92 11.89 -6.68
C ARG A 37 0.41 12.24 -7.34
N ASN A 38 0.57 11.86 -8.60
CA ASN A 38 1.79 12.08 -9.38
C ASN A 38 3.03 11.52 -8.69
N SER A 39 2.96 10.28 -8.18
CA SER A 39 4.07 9.56 -7.55
C SER A 39 4.47 8.35 -8.37
N ASP A 40 5.74 7.94 -8.25
CA ASP A 40 6.22 6.67 -8.79
C ASP A 40 5.95 5.47 -7.86
N HIS A 41 6.45 4.30 -8.24
CA HIS A 41 6.38 3.06 -7.46
C HIS A 41 6.85 3.29 -6.01
N TYR A 42 5.96 2.97 -5.07
CA TYR A 42 6.13 3.25 -3.65
C TYR A 42 6.88 2.15 -2.88
N GLY A 43 7.15 1.02 -3.53
CA GLY A 43 7.97 -0.05 -2.97
C GLY A 43 7.19 -0.90 -1.99
N MET A 44 7.81 -1.22 -0.85
CA MET A 44 7.22 -2.11 0.15
C MET A 44 6.37 -1.34 1.16
N GLU A 45 5.07 -1.48 1.04
CA GLU A 45 4.08 -0.81 1.90
C GLU A 45 4.18 -1.24 3.39
N ALA A 46 4.79 -2.39 3.66
CA ALA A 46 5.14 -2.86 5.01
C ALA A 46 5.78 -1.79 5.88
N THR A 47 6.71 -1.03 5.31
CA THR A 47 7.53 -0.08 6.05
C THR A 47 6.69 1.05 6.64
N CYS A 48 5.69 1.53 5.91
CA CYS A 48 4.81 2.60 6.40
C CYS A 48 3.77 2.10 7.40
N VAL A 49 3.29 0.87 7.23
CA VAL A 49 2.40 0.23 8.20
C VAL A 49 3.11 0.06 9.54
N LEU A 50 4.36 -0.42 9.52
CA LEU A 50 5.18 -0.55 10.73
C LEU A 50 5.39 0.79 11.43
N ARG A 51 5.70 1.86 10.68
CA ARG A 51 5.85 3.21 11.26
C ARG A 51 4.59 3.70 11.97
N ALA A 52 3.41 3.44 11.41
CA ALA A 52 2.14 3.82 12.04
C ALA A 52 1.85 3.01 13.31
N ILE A 53 2.09 1.70 13.25
CA ILE A 53 1.92 0.77 14.38
C ILE A 53 2.86 1.14 15.53
N GLU A 54 4.12 1.49 15.24
CA GLU A 54 5.11 1.90 16.26
C GLU A 54 4.66 3.15 17.03
N GLN A 55 3.84 4.00 16.40
CA GLN A 55 3.22 5.17 17.03
C GLN A 55 1.88 4.86 17.70
N GLY A 56 1.45 3.59 17.70
CA GLY A 56 0.20 3.15 18.32
C GLY A 56 -1.06 3.44 17.49
N PHE A 57 -0.93 3.68 16.18
CA PHE A 57 -2.07 3.91 15.29
C PHE A 57 -2.37 2.71 14.40
N ALA A 58 -3.66 2.49 14.15
CA ALA A 58 -4.10 1.64 13.05
C ALA A 58 -3.85 2.35 11.71
N TYR A 59 -3.48 1.58 10.69
CA TYR A 59 -3.14 2.12 9.37
C TYR A 59 -3.74 1.27 8.27
N PHE A 60 -4.20 1.96 7.24
CA PHE A 60 -4.71 1.41 6.00
C PHE A 60 -4.10 2.22 4.87
N ALA A 61 -3.49 1.54 3.91
CA ALA A 61 -3.06 2.16 2.67
C ALA A 61 -3.30 1.26 1.48
N TYR A 62 -3.28 1.89 0.32
CA TYR A 62 -3.53 1.30 -0.98
C TYR A 62 -2.86 2.18 -2.04
N MET A 63 -2.32 1.57 -3.08
CA MET A 63 -1.82 2.28 -4.25
C MET A 63 -2.34 1.65 -5.55
N ASN A 64 -2.49 2.47 -6.59
CA ASN A 64 -2.75 1.98 -7.93
C ASN A 64 -1.44 1.55 -8.61
N ALA A 65 -1.47 0.46 -9.37
CA ALA A 65 -0.36 0.01 -10.20
C ALA A 65 -0.67 0.12 -11.70
N SER A 66 0.36 -0.02 -12.54
CA SER A 66 0.22 -0.14 -14.00
C SER A 66 -0.59 -1.37 -14.38
N ARG A 67 -1.19 -1.35 -15.58
CA ARG A 67 -2.00 -2.46 -16.12
C ARG A 67 -1.15 -3.73 -16.23
N ALA A 68 -1.54 -4.75 -15.48
CA ALA A 68 -0.82 -6.02 -15.34
C ALA A 68 -1.73 -7.25 -15.44
N MET A 69 -3.00 -7.13 -15.03
CA MET A 69 -3.93 -8.24 -14.90
C MET A 69 -5.24 -7.96 -15.67
N PRO A 70 -5.78 -8.95 -16.41
CA PRO A 70 -7.11 -8.82 -16.99
C PRO A 70 -8.19 -8.90 -15.91
N PRO A 71 -9.31 -8.18 -16.06
CA PRO A 71 -10.47 -8.40 -15.21
C PRO A 71 -11.03 -9.80 -15.48
N TRP A 72 -11.74 -10.37 -14.50
CA TRP A 72 -12.40 -11.67 -14.64
C TRP A 72 -13.26 -11.72 -15.92
N GLY A 73 -12.99 -12.69 -16.80
CA GLY A 73 -13.70 -12.86 -18.08
C GLY A 73 -13.24 -11.91 -19.19
N GLY A 74 -12.16 -11.15 -18.99
CA GLY A 74 -11.50 -10.33 -20.01
C GLY A 74 -10.18 -10.95 -20.47
N ALA A 75 -9.75 -10.61 -21.68
CA ALA A 75 -8.45 -11.01 -22.23
C ALA A 75 -7.40 -9.87 -22.19
N GLU A 76 -7.85 -8.63 -22.02
CA GLU A 76 -6.97 -7.46 -21.99
C GLU A 76 -6.59 -7.06 -20.56
N ALA A 77 -5.30 -6.79 -20.33
CA ALA A 77 -4.81 -6.28 -19.05
C ALA A 77 -5.31 -4.86 -18.81
N LEU A 78 -6.29 -4.71 -17.92
CA LEU A 78 -6.90 -3.42 -17.57
C LEU A 78 -6.67 -3.03 -16.11
N LEU A 79 -6.40 -4.00 -15.23
CA LEU A 79 -6.21 -3.80 -13.79
C LEU A 79 -4.72 -3.85 -13.46
N GLY A 80 -4.28 -3.00 -12.53
CA GLY A 80 -2.97 -3.15 -11.90
C GLY A 80 -3.09 -4.01 -10.65
N THR A 81 -1.97 -4.62 -10.23
CA THR A 81 -1.92 -5.47 -9.03
C THR A 81 -2.31 -4.75 -7.74
N SER A 82 -2.19 -3.42 -7.75
CA SER A 82 -2.74 -2.45 -6.79
C SER A 82 -2.78 -2.98 -5.35
N PRO A 83 -1.61 -3.09 -4.69
CA PRO A 83 -1.54 -3.66 -3.36
C PRO A 83 -2.22 -2.76 -2.33
N PHE A 84 -2.65 -3.41 -1.25
CA PHE A 84 -3.12 -2.75 -0.04
C PHE A 84 -2.46 -3.36 1.18
N ALA A 85 -2.22 -2.53 2.19
CA ALA A 85 -1.74 -3.00 3.48
C ALA A 85 -2.56 -2.44 4.63
N VAL A 86 -2.76 -3.30 5.62
CA VAL A 86 -3.50 -2.98 6.84
C VAL A 86 -2.68 -3.43 8.04
N GLY A 87 -2.61 -2.56 9.04
CA GLY A 87 -1.95 -2.84 10.30
C GLY A 87 -2.74 -2.27 11.46
N VAL A 88 -2.88 -3.07 12.52
CA VAL A 88 -3.57 -2.65 13.75
C VAL A 88 -2.66 -2.92 14.96
N PRO A 89 -2.38 -1.92 15.81
CA PRO A 89 -1.54 -2.11 16.98
C PRO A 89 -2.17 -3.12 17.94
N GLY A 90 -1.39 -4.12 18.35
CA GLY A 90 -1.80 -5.11 19.36
C GLY A 90 -1.51 -4.62 20.78
N GLY A 91 -2.38 -4.95 21.74
CA GLY A 91 -2.14 -4.66 23.16
C GLY A 91 -1.14 -5.65 23.77
N GLY A 92 -0.06 -5.13 24.39
CA GLY A 92 0.84 -5.89 25.26
C GLY A 92 1.74 -6.92 24.56
N GLY A 93 2.94 -6.51 24.15
CA GLY A 93 4.03 -7.41 23.72
C GLY A 93 3.82 -8.18 22.41
N PHE A 94 2.57 -8.32 21.95
CA PHE A 94 2.23 -8.83 20.64
C PHE A 94 2.49 -7.74 19.60
N ARG A 95 3.47 -7.96 18.72
CA ARG A 95 3.60 -7.14 17.51
C ARG A 95 2.29 -7.30 16.72
N ALA A 96 1.63 -6.16 16.54
CA ALA A 96 0.48 -5.92 15.68
C ALA A 96 0.27 -6.95 14.57
N GLY A 97 -0.97 -7.39 14.39
CA GLY A 97 -1.37 -8.10 13.18
C GLY A 97 -1.08 -7.21 11.98
N TYR A 98 -0.13 -7.64 11.16
CA TYR A 98 0.25 -6.99 9.92
C TYR A 98 -0.18 -7.90 8.77
N VAL A 99 -1.05 -7.39 7.91
CA VAL A 99 -1.41 -8.02 6.64
C VAL A 99 -1.10 -7.01 5.56
N ALA A 100 0.02 -7.18 4.87
CA ALA A 100 0.10 -6.66 3.51
C ALA A 100 -0.25 -7.79 2.56
N LEU A 101 -1.25 -7.53 1.72
CA LEU A 101 -1.34 -8.21 0.45
C LEU A 101 -0.51 -7.41 -0.53
N CYS A 102 0.75 -7.80 -0.67
CA CYS A 102 1.55 -7.42 -1.82
C CYS A 102 1.31 -8.49 -2.88
N CYS A 103 0.27 -8.35 -3.69
CA CYS A 103 0.17 -9.16 -4.91
C CYS A 103 1.15 -8.52 -5.90
N GLY A 104 2.36 -9.06 -6.01
CA GLY A 104 3.39 -8.54 -6.92
C GLY A 104 3.25 -9.15 -8.31
N GLU A 105 3.56 -8.39 -9.36
CA GLU A 105 3.62 -8.90 -10.76
C GLU A 105 4.59 -10.10 -10.93
N GLY A 106 5.51 -10.31 -9.99
CA GLY A 106 6.48 -11.41 -10.01
C GLY A 106 5.90 -12.75 -9.53
N GLU A 107 4.99 -12.76 -8.55
CA GLU A 107 4.37 -14.00 -8.05
C GLU A 107 3.32 -14.53 -9.03
N ASP A 108 2.61 -13.64 -9.72
CA ASP A 108 1.63 -14.00 -10.75
C ASP A 108 2.28 -14.64 -11.99
N LYS A 109 3.51 -14.21 -12.34
CA LYS A 109 4.28 -14.83 -13.44
C LYS A 109 4.80 -16.20 -13.07
N GLU A 110 5.28 -16.41 -11.84
CA GLU A 110 5.67 -17.74 -11.36
C GLU A 110 4.46 -18.69 -11.28
N GLY A 111 3.26 -18.20 -10.91
CA GLY A 111 2.01 -18.98 -10.92
C GLY A 111 1.52 -19.36 -12.33
N CYS A 112 1.76 -18.50 -13.32
CA CYS A 112 1.49 -18.76 -14.74
C CYS A 112 2.50 -19.76 -15.33
N GLU A 113 3.79 -19.66 -14.97
CA GLU A 113 4.84 -20.58 -15.43
C GLU A 113 4.77 -21.98 -14.77
N THR A 114 4.15 -22.09 -13.58
CA THR A 114 3.97 -23.37 -12.88
C THR A 114 2.66 -24.11 -13.21
N GLY A 115 1.89 -23.63 -14.20
CA GLY A 115 0.79 -24.37 -14.81
C GLY A 115 -0.43 -24.64 -13.91
N GLY A 116 -0.65 -23.82 -12.88
CA GLY A 116 -1.68 -24.08 -11.86
C GLY A 116 -2.96 -23.24 -11.94
N VAL A 117 -3.00 -22.18 -12.74
CA VAL A 117 -4.15 -21.28 -12.84
C VAL A 117 -4.44 -21.02 -14.31
N ASN A 118 -5.65 -21.39 -14.76
CA ASN A 118 -6.13 -21.04 -16.09
C ASN A 118 -6.15 -19.51 -16.22
N CYS A 119 -5.17 -18.97 -16.95
CA CYS A 119 -5.26 -17.66 -17.57
C CYS A 119 -6.39 -17.62 -18.59
#